data_AF-A0A660LMP4-F1
#
_entry.id   AF-A0A660LMP4-F1
#
_cell.length_a   1.000
_cell.length_b   1.000
_cell.length_c   1.000
_cell.angle_alpha   90.00
_cell.angle_beta   90.00
_cell.angle_gamma   90.00
#
_symmetry.space_group_name_H-M   'P 1'
#
loop_
_entity.id
_entity.type
_entity.pdbx_description
1 polymer ?
#
loop_
_entity_poly.entity_id
_entity_poly.type
_entity_poly.pdbx_seq_one_letter_code
_entity_poly.pdbx_strand_id
1 'polypeptide(L)'
;MVDAAEKTPLPILPEVPDLVWGSVSFVIVALVIFKLAWPTFTRTLDERTRKIDEGLNAAARARDEVAQERAALSDEIDQAHREAAQIREKAQANAVAIVDEAKKAAGVEASRVTEAAQRQIAADTQIAKAQLRRDVGSLATELAGRIVGRQVLDPKVSQTVVDGFLDELEAGVASQGGAANGAGSRDAGRTKGDGRN
;
A
#
# COMPACT_ATOMS: atom_id res chain seq x y z
N MET A 1 -3.54 -27.52 -139.84
CA MET A 1 -4.22 -26.22 -139.75
C MET A 1 -5.54 -26.46 -139.02
N VAL A 2 -5.75 -25.74 -137.91
CA VAL A 2 -7.06 -25.45 -137.29
C VAL A 2 -7.74 -26.69 -136.65
N ASP A 3 -8.25 -26.73 -135.42
CA ASP A 3 -8.30 -25.90 -134.20
C ASP A 3 -8.77 -26.92 -133.12
N ALA A 4 -8.16 -26.96 -131.93
CA ALA A 4 -8.72 -26.46 -130.67
C ALA A 4 -10.09 -27.01 -130.22
N ALA A 5 -10.09 -27.45 -128.94
CA ALA A 5 -11.23 -27.61 -128.02
C ALA A 5 -12.19 -28.80 -128.35
N GLU A 6 -12.68 -29.61 -127.42
CA GLU A 6 -12.97 -29.38 -126.01
C GLU A 6 -13.44 -30.69 -125.33
N LYS A 7 -13.52 -30.67 -124.00
CA LYS A 7 -14.17 -31.62 -123.06
C LYS A 7 -13.47 -32.96 -122.83
N THR A 8 -13.12 -33.38 -121.62
CA THR A 8 -13.65 -33.04 -120.29
C THR A 8 -12.73 -33.76 -119.29
N PRO A 9 -11.92 -33.08 -118.46
CA PRO A 9 -11.30 -33.73 -117.32
C PRO A 9 -12.35 -33.84 -116.20
N LEU A 10 -12.34 -34.99 -115.53
CA LEU A 10 -13.26 -35.43 -114.48
C LEU A 10 -13.60 -34.32 -113.44
N PRO A 11 -14.89 -34.06 -113.12
CA PRO A 11 -15.35 -32.93 -112.31
C PRO A 11 -15.31 -33.17 -110.78
N ILE A 12 -14.24 -33.75 -110.24
CA ILE A 12 -14.06 -33.93 -108.78
C ILE A 12 -12.65 -33.63 -108.25
N LEU A 13 -11.70 -33.26 -109.11
CA LEU A 13 -10.36 -32.83 -108.69
C LEU A 13 -10.05 -31.46 -109.31
N PRO A 14 -9.87 -30.41 -108.48
CA PRO A 14 -9.47 -29.10 -108.98
C PRO A 14 -8.07 -29.14 -109.60
N GLU A 15 -7.77 -28.20 -110.49
CA GLU A 15 -6.46 -28.05 -111.11
C GLU A 15 -5.38 -27.92 -110.03
N VAL A 16 -4.31 -28.73 -110.12
CA VAL A 16 -3.21 -28.77 -109.13
C VAL A 16 -2.68 -27.36 -108.77
N PRO A 17 -2.56 -26.40 -109.71
CA PRO A 17 -2.17 -25.03 -109.39
C PRO A 17 -3.10 -24.31 -108.40
N ASP A 18 -4.42 -24.49 -108.53
CA ASP A 18 -5.40 -23.86 -107.62
C ASP A 18 -5.36 -24.48 -106.23
N LEU A 19 -5.10 -25.79 -106.13
CA LEU A 19 -4.91 -26.45 -104.84
C LEU A 19 -3.61 -25.98 -104.17
N VAL A 20 -2.53 -25.79 -104.93
CA VAL A 20 -1.25 -25.27 -104.41
C VAL A 20 -1.41 -23.81 -103.98
N TRP A 21 -2.01 -22.95 -104.80
CA TRP A 21 -2.21 -21.54 -104.45
C TRP A 21 -3.22 -21.34 -103.31
N GLY A 22 -4.27 -22.15 -103.28
CA GLY A 22 -5.24 -22.21 -102.19
C GLY A 22 -4.61 -22.69 -100.88
N SER A 23 -3.75 -23.72 -100.94
CA SER A 23 -3.00 -24.20 -99.78
C SER A 23 -2.00 -23.15 -99.28
N VAL A 24 -1.27 -22.49 -100.17
CA VAL A 24 -0.35 -21.38 -99.82
C VAL A 24 -1.12 -20.23 -99.16
N SER A 25 -2.25 -19.81 -99.74
CA SER A 25 -3.10 -18.76 -99.16
C SER A 25 -3.67 -19.17 -97.80
N PHE A 26 -4.10 -20.42 -97.66
CA PHE A 26 -4.58 -20.98 -96.39
C PHE A 26 -3.47 -21.00 -95.33
N VAL A 27 -2.26 -21.43 -95.69
CA VAL A 27 -1.10 -21.46 -94.78
C VAL A 27 -0.70 -20.05 -94.36
N ILE A 28 -0.68 -19.09 -95.27
CA ILE A 28 -0.38 -17.67 -94.95
C ILE A 28 -1.41 -17.14 -93.94
N VAL A 29 -2.71 -17.34 -94.19
CA VAL A 29 -3.76 -16.91 -93.26
C VAL A 29 -3.70 -17.66 -91.94
N ALA A 30 -3.45 -18.97 -91.96
CA ALA A 30 -3.30 -19.78 -90.75
C ALA A 30 -2.10 -19.32 -89.90
N LEU A 31 -0.97 -18.98 -90.51
CA LEU A 31 0.19 -18.44 -89.80
C LEU A 31 -0.11 -17.07 -89.19
N VAL A 32 -0.82 -16.20 -89.90
CA VAL A 32 -1.23 -14.88 -89.36
C VAL A 32 -2.19 -15.05 -88.19
N ILE A 33 -3.21 -15.90 -88.32
CA ILE A 33 -4.16 -16.19 -87.24
C ILE A 33 -3.45 -16.84 -86.07
N PHE A 34 -2.59 -17.83 -86.28
CA PHE A 34 -1.86 -18.48 -85.20
C PHE A 34 -0.94 -17.49 -84.47
N LYS A 35 -0.23 -16.63 -85.22
CA LYS A 35 0.67 -15.63 -84.63
C LYS A 35 -0.08 -14.55 -83.84
N LEU A 36 -1.33 -14.25 -84.16
CA LEU A 36 -2.12 -13.17 -83.51
C LEU A 36 -3.11 -13.69 -82.45
N ALA A 37 -3.77 -14.83 -82.71
CA ALA A 37 -4.75 -15.45 -81.83
C ALA A 37 -4.07 -16.21 -80.68
N TRP A 38 -2.97 -16.93 -80.94
CA TRP A 38 -2.24 -17.67 -79.92
C TRP A 38 -1.80 -16.81 -78.72
N PRO A 39 -1.11 -15.66 -78.90
CA PRO A 39 -0.71 -14.84 -77.77
C PRO A 39 -1.89 -14.20 -77.01
N THR A 40 -3.01 -13.95 -77.69
CA THR A 40 -4.22 -13.39 -77.06
C THR A 40 -4.92 -14.44 -76.19
N PHE A 41 -4.97 -15.69 -76.66
CA PHE A 41 -5.56 -16.82 -75.92
C PHE A 41 -4.75 -17.20 -74.69
N THR A 42 -3.41 -17.27 -74.82
CA THR A 42 -2.56 -17.59 -73.66
C THR A 42 -2.59 -16.47 -72.62
N ARG A 43 -2.56 -15.20 -73.05
CA ARG A 43 -2.66 -14.05 -72.13
C ARG A 43 -3.93 -14.07 -71.29
N THR A 44 -5.09 -14.37 -71.88
CA THR A 44 -6.36 -14.36 -71.15
C THR A 44 -6.49 -15.54 -70.18
N LEU A 45 -5.93 -16.70 -70.51
CA LEU A 45 -5.85 -17.84 -69.60
C LEU A 45 -4.87 -17.57 -68.45
N ASP A 46 -3.67 -17.07 -68.76
CA ASP A 46 -2.66 -16.73 -67.74
C ASP A 46 -3.20 -15.65 -66.79
N GLU A 47 -3.91 -14.64 -67.31
CA GLU A 47 -4.51 -13.60 -66.47
C GLU A 47 -5.63 -14.14 -65.57
N ARG A 48 -6.43 -15.11 -66.03
CA ARG A 48 -7.45 -15.78 -65.20
C ARG A 48 -6.80 -16.65 -64.12
N THR A 49 -5.82 -17.48 -64.49
CA THR A 49 -5.08 -18.32 -63.54
C THR A 49 -4.40 -17.45 -62.48
N ARG A 50 -3.70 -16.39 -62.91
CA ARG A 50 -3.05 -15.45 -62.01
C ARG A 50 -4.03 -14.78 -61.05
N LYS A 51 -5.20 -14.32 -61.52
CA LYS A 51 -6.23 -13.73 -60.65
C LYS A 51 -6.78 -14.72 -59.63
N ILE A 52 -6.94 -15.99 -60.01
CA ILE A 52 -7.39 -17.05 -59.10
C ILE A 52 -6.32 -17.34 -58.05
N ASP A 53 -5.05 -17.49 -58.47
CA ASP A 53 -3.94 -17.75 -57.56
C ASP A 53 -3.70 -16.57 -56.60
N GLU A 54 -3.74 -15.33 -57.12
CA GLU A 54 -3.66 -14.12 -56.29
C GLU A 54 -4.83 -14.04 -55.30
N GLY A 55 -6.05 -14.38 -55.74
CA GLY A 55 -7.24 -14.41 -54.89
C GLY A 55 -7.18 -15.49 -53.79
N LEU A 56 -6.74 -16.69 -54.13
CA LEU A 56 -6.55 -17.79 -53.17
C LEU A 56 -5.45 -17.47 -52.17
N ASN A 57 -4.32 -16.93 -52.62
CA ASN A 57 -3.23 -16.51 -51.74
C ASN A 57 -3.61 -15.32 -50.86
N ALA A 58 -4.43 -14.38 -51.37
CA ALA A 58 -4.97 -13.29 -50.55
C ALA A 58 -5.93 -13.81 -49.48
N ALA A 59 -6.83 -14.74 -49.84
CA ALA A 59 -7.75 -15.37 -48.90
C ALA A 59 -7.04 -16.20 -47.83
N ALA A 60 -5.98 -16.94 -48.22
CA ALA A 60 -5.15 -17.70 -47.27
C ALA A 60 -4.44 -16.76 -46.29
N ARG A 61 -3.78 -15.72 -46.79
CA ARG A 61 -3.12 -14.71 -45.93
C ARG A 61 -4.10 -14.02 -44.99
N ALA A 62 -5.27 -13.60 -45.47
CA ALA A 62 -6.29 -12.99 -44.62
C ALA A 62 -6.79 -13.95 -43.52
N ARG A 63 -6.90 -15.26 -43.81
CA ARG A 63 -7.26 -16.25 -42.79
C ARG A 63 -6.15 -16.45 -41.76
N ASP A 64 -4.90 -16.50 -42.20
CA ASP A 64 -3.75 -16.64 -41.32
C ASP A 64 -3.57 -15.41 -40.43
N GLU A 65 -3.72 -14.20 -40.98
CA GLU A 65 -3.70 -12.94 -40.24
C GLU A 65 -4.80 -12.92 -39.16
N VAL A 66 -6.04 -13.25 -39.52
CA VAL A 66 -7.14 -13.34 -38.54
C VAL A 66 -6.87 -14.40 -37.47
N ALA A 67 -6.27 -15.53 -37.83
CA ALA A 67 -5.92 -16.57 -36.87
C ALA A 67 -4.82 -16.10 -35.90
N GLN A 68 -3.80 -15.41 -36.40
CA GLN A 68 -2.73 -14.82 -35.59
C GLN A 68 -3.26 -13.72 -34.66
N GLU A 69 -4.08 -12.80 -35.17
CA GLU A 69 -4.71 -11.75 -34.37
C GLU A 69 -5.61 -12.33 -33.28
N ARG A 70 -6.39 -13.38 -33.58
CA ARG A 70 -7.20 -14.08 -32.57
C ARG A 70 -6.36 -14.75 -31.50
N ALA A 71 -5.25 -15.37 -31.87
CA ALA A 71 -4.33 -15.96 -30.91
C ALA A 71 -3.72 -14.89 -30.00
N ALA A 72 -3.23 -13.79 -30.59
CA ALA A 72 -2.69 -12.65 -29.84
C ALA A 72 -3.73 -12.03 -28.90
N LEU A 73 -4.97 -11.85 -29.35
CA LEU A 73 -6.06 -11.34 -28.52
C LEU A 73 -6.40 -12.29 -27.36
N SER A 74 -6.41 -13.61 -27.62
CA SER A 74 -6.62 -14.61 -26.57
C SER A 74 -5.51 -14.53 -25.51
N ASP A 75 -4.27 -14.43 -25.93
CA ASP A 75 -3.11 -14.31 -25.04
C ASP A 75 -3.17 -13.01 -24.21
N GLU A 76 -3.60 -11.90 -24.83
CA GLU A 76 -3.78 -10.61 -24.16
C GLU A 76 -4.91 -10.67 -23.11
N ILE A 77 -6.03 -11.32 -23.43
CA ILE A 77 -7.13 -11.54 -22.47
C ILE A 77 -6.66 -12.40 -21.30
N ASP A 78 -5.93 -13.48 -21.56
CA ASP A 78 -5.39 -14.35 -20.51
C ASP A 78 -4.37 -13.62 -19.65
N GLN A 79 -3.53 -12.77 -20.25
CA GLN A 79 -2.60 -11.91 -19.52
C GLN A 79 -3.36 -10.91 -18.65
N ALA A 80 -4.38 -10.22 -19.18
CA ALA A 80 -5.20 -9.29 -18.43
C ALA A 80 -5.91 -9.99 -17.24
N HIS A 81 -6.39 -11.22 -17.42
CA HIS A 81 -6.95 -12.01 -16.32
C HIS A 81 -5.91 -12.37 -15.26
N ARG A 82 -4.70 -12.77 -15.66
CA ARG A 82 -3.59 -13.03 -14.70
C ARG A 82 -3.21 -11.76 -13.93
N GLU A 83 -3.08 -10.64 -14.62
CA GLU A 83 -2.77 -9.35 -13.99
C GLU A 83 -3.88 -8.92 -13.03
N ALA A 84 -5.15 -9.03 -13.43
CA ALA A 84 -6.28 -8.76 -12.55
C ALA A 84 -6.29 -9.66 -11.31
N ALA A 85 -6.00 -10.95 -11.47
CA ALA A 85 -5.88 -11.88 -10.35
C ALA A 85 -4.74 -11.48 -9.40
N GLN A 86 -3.56 -11.14 -9.92
CA GLN A 86 -2.43 -10.66 -9.14
C GLN A 86 -2.74 -9.34 -8.40
N ILE A 87 -3.44 -8.41 -9.04
CA ILE A 87 -3.87 -7.15 -8.41
C ILE A 87 -4.81 -7.44 -7.25
N ARG A 88 -5.79 -8.34 -7.43
CA ARG A 88 -6.72 -8.73 -6.37
C ARG A 88 -6.00 -9.41 -5.21
N GLU A 89 -5.06 -10.30 -5.48
CA GLU A 89 -4.27 -10.97 -4.45
C GLU A 89 -3.42 -9.97 -3.66
N LYS A 90 -2.71 -9.08 -4.35
CA LYS A 90 -1.93 -8.00 -3.72
C LYS A 90 -2.83 -7.08 -2.87
N ALA A 91 -4.01 -6.71 -3.37
CA ALA A 91 -4.96 -5.89 -2.64
C ALA A 91 -5.45 -6.60 -1.37
N GLN A 92 -5.74 -7.90 -1.45
CA GLN A 92 -6.17 -8.69 -0.29
C GLN A 92 -5.04 -8.83 0.75
N ALA A 93 -3.81 -9.11 0.30
CA ALA A 93 -2.64 -9.18 1.18
C ALA A 93 -2.39 -7.83 1.88
N ASN A 94 -2.45 -6.72 1.13
CA ASN A 94 -2.31 -5.37 1.68
C ASN A 94 -3.43 -5.03 2.66
N ALA A 95 -4.68 -5.41 2.37
CA ALA A 95 -5.80 -5.19 3.28
C ALA A 95 -5.60 -5.91 4.62
N VAL A 96 -5.15 -7.17 4.59
CA VAL A 96 -4.82 -7.92 5.81
C VAL A 96 -3.68 -7.26 6.57
N ALA A 97 -2.62 -6.85 5.88
CA ALA A 97 -1.48 -6.17 6.50
C ALA A 97 -1.89 -4.83 7.16
N ILE A 98 -2.73 -4.03 6.50
CA ILE A 98 -3.24 -2.76 7.05
C ILE A 98 -4.08 -3.01 8.30
N VAL A 99 -4.94 -4.03 8.30
CA VAL A 99 -5.76 -4.36 9.46
C VAL A 99 -4.90 -4.85 10.62
N ASP A 100 -3.88 -5.66 10.36
CA ASP A 100 -2.96 -6.14 11.40
C ASP A 100 -2.13 -5.00 12.00
N GLU A 101 -1.62 -4.10 11.15
CA GLU A 101 -0.88 -2.91 11.59
C GLU A 101 -1.78 -1.97 12.39
N ALA A 102 -3.02 -1.72 11.94
CA ALA A 102 -3.99 -0.92 12.67
C ALA A 102 -4.32 -1.51 14.05
N LYS A 103 -4.45 -2.84 14.15
CA LYS A 103 -4.66 -3.53 15.43
C LYS A 103 -3.46 -3.39 16.36
N LYS A 104 -2.23 -3.52 15.83
CA LYS A 104 -1.00 -3.33 16.62
C LYS A 104 -0.89 -1.89 17.13
N ALA A 105 -1.08 -0.91 16.25
CA ALA A 105 -1.09 0.50 16.61
C ALA A 105 -2.15 0.80 17.68
N ALA A 106 -3.37 0.28 17.51
CA ALA A 106 -4.44 0.42 18.50
C ALA A 106 -4.08 -0.22 19.86
N GLY A 107 -3.43 -1.39 19.87
CA GLY A 107 -2.97 -2.05 21.09
C GLY A 107 -1.88 -1.26 21.83
N VAL A 108 -0.92 -0.70 21.09
CA VAL A 108 0.12 0.18 21.65
C VAL A 108 -0.52 1.44 22.24
N GLU A 109 -1.42 2.08 21.51
CA GLU A 109 -2.09 3.30 21.98
C GLU A 109 -3.00 3.03 23.19
N ALA A 110 -3.74 1.92 23.20
CA ALA A 110 -4.54 1.51 24.34
C ALA A 110 -3.68 1.28 25.60
N SER A 111 -2.52 0.66 25.44
CA SER A 111 -1.56 0.46 26.53
C SER A 111 -1.03 1.82 27.04
N ARG A 112 -0.65 2.71 26.13
CA ARG A 112 -0.18 4.06 26.45
C ARG A 112 -1.21 4.88 27.23
N VAL A 113 -2.47 4.84 26.78
CA VAL A 113 -3.60 5.51 27.46
C VAL A 113 -3.83 4.91 28.84
N THR A 114 -3.80 3.58 28.95
CA THR A 114 -3.99 2.89 30.24
C THR A 114 -2.89 3.23 31.23
N GLU A 115 -1.62 3.23 30.81
CA GLU A 115 -0.50 3.64 31.65
C GLU A 115 -0.61 5.11 32.07
N ALA A 116 -1.00 6.00 31.15
CA ALA A 116 -1.22 7.41 31.47
C ALA A 116 -2.35 7.58 32.50
N ALA A 117 -3.46 6.85 32.33
CA ALA A 117 -4.58 6.86 33.27
C ALA A 117 -4.16 6.32 34.65
N GLN A 118 -3.40 5.22 34.72
CA GLN A 118 -2.88 4.70 35.98
C GLN A 118 -1.96 5.69 36.69
N ARG A 119 -1.06 6.36 35.94
CA ARG A 119 -0.20 7.43 36.48
C ARG A 119 -1.03 8.59 37.02
N GLN A 120 -2.07 9.00 36.31
CA GLN A 120 -2.97 10.07 36.76
C GLN A 120 -3.74 9.67 38.02
N ILE A 121 -4.31 8.47 38.06
CA ILE A 121 -5.02 7.94 39.24
C ILE A 121 -4.08 7.87 40.45
N ALA A 122 -2.84 7.44 40.26
CA ALA A 122 -1.86 7.41 41.33
C ALA A 122 -1.56 8.83 41.87
N ALA A 123 -1.37 9.81 40.98
CA ALA A 123 -1.18 11.20 41.36
C ALA A 123 -2.40 11.77 42.11
N ASP A 124 -3.60 11.58 41.57
CA ASP A 124 -4.86 12.06 42.17
C ASP A 124 -5.09 11.42 43.54
N THR A 125 -4.75 10.14 43.70
CA THR A 125 -4.82 9.44 44.99
C THR A 125 -3.89 10.08 46.03
N GLN A 126 -2.68 10.50 45.64
CA GLN A 126 -1.77 11.19 46.57
C GLN A 126 -2.31 12.57 46.95
N ILE A 127 -2.85 13.31 45.99
CA ILE A 127 -3.47 14.61 46.23
C ILE A 127 -4.66 14.47 47.19
N ALA A 128 -5.55 13.51 46.94
CA ALA A 128 -6.71 13.22 47.78
C ALA A 128 -6.31 12.81 49.20
N LYS A 129 -5.29 11.95 49.36
CA LYS A 129 -4.75 11.59 50.68
C LYS A 129 -4.18 12.81 51.41
N ALA A 130 -3.47 13.69 50.71
CA ALA A 130 -2.91 14.91 51.29
C ALA A 130 -3.98 15.93 51.69
N GLN A 131 -5.08 16.04 50.93
CA GLN A 131 -6.25 16.84 51.30
C GLN A 131 -6.95 16.25 52.53
N LEU A 132 -7.23 14.94 52.51
CA LEU A 132 -7.88 14.27 53.64
C LEU A 132 -7.10 14.44 54.95
N ARG A 133 -5.76 14.32 54.91
CA ARG A 133 -4.91 14.56 56.10
C ARG A 133 -5.03 15.99 56.62
N ARG A 134 -5.13 16.99 55.73
CA ARG A 134 -5.33 18.39 56.12
C ARG A 134 -6.71 18.61 56.74
N ASP A 135 -7.75 18.07 56.12
CA ASP A 135 -9.13 18.23 56.60
C ASP A 135 -9.33 17.56 57.96
N VAL A 136 -8.81 16.33 58.14
CA VAL A 136 -8.84 15.63 59.43
C VAL A 136 -8.00 16.37 60.48
N GLY A 137 -6.83 16.90 60.12
CA GLY A 137 -6.01 17.72 61.01
C GLY A 137 -6.75 18.97 61.49
N SER A 138 -7.44 19.67 60.58
CA SER A 138 -8.28 20.83 60.91
C SER A 138 -9.42 20.44 61.85
N LEU A 139 -10.19 19.39 61.52
CA LEU A 139 -11.30 18.90 62.35
C LEU A 139 -10.85 18.44 63.74
N ALA A 140 -9.71 17.75 63.84
CA ALA A 140 -9.14 17.32 65.12
C ALA A 140 -8.72 18.52 65.98
N THR A 141 -8.12 19.54 65.38
CA THR A 141 -7.70 20.77 66.07
C THR A 141 -8.92 21.58 66.53
N GLU A 142 -9.96 21.67 65.71
CA GLU A 142 -11.24 22.30 66.07
C GLU A 142 -11.93 21.57 67.22
N LEU A 143 -11.93 20.23 67.21
CA LEU A 143 -12.47 19.42 68.30
C LEU A 143 -11.65 19.61 69.59
N ALA A 144 -10.32 19.56 69.50
CA ALA A 144 -9.43 19.82 70.63
C ALA A 144 -9.66 21.22 71.21
N GLY A 145 -9.76 22.25 70.37
CA GLY A 145 -10.09 23.61 70.80
C GLY A 145 -11.44 23.71 71.51
N ARG A 146 -12.47 23.00 71.03
CA ARG A 146 -13.78 22.93 71.70
C ARG A 146 -13.73 22.19 73.04
N ILE A 147 -12.94 21.14 73.18
CA ILE A 147 -12.77 20.40 74.44
C ILE A 147 -12.01 21.23 75.46
N VAL A 148 -10.86 21.80 75.07
CA VAL A 148 -10.03 22.67 75.94
C VAL A 148 -10.82 23.89 76.36
N GLY A 149 -11.52 24.56 75.44
CA GLY A 149 -12.39 25.69 75.76
C GLY A 149 -13.48 25.33 76.78
N ARG A 150 -13.94 24.07 76.81
CA ARG A 150 -14.92 23.58 77.79
C ARG A 150 -14.28 23.20 79.13
N GLN A 151 -13.04 22.71 79.14
CA GLN A 151 -12.28 22.40 80.37
C GLN A 151 -11.75 23.66 81.07
N VAL A 152 -11.36 24.71 80.33
CA VAL A 152 -10.93 26.00 80.92
C VAL A 152 -12.06 26.70 81.68
N LEU A 153 -13.32 26.44 81.30
CA LEU A 153 -14.50 26.92 82.02
C LEU A 153 -14.71 26.21 83.38
N ASP A 154 -13.97 25.13 83.67
CA ASP A 154 -13.96 24.47 84.99
C ASP A 154 -12.88 25.11 85.90
N PRO A 155 -13.28 25.76 87.02
CA PRO A 155 -12.35 26.43 87.93
C PRO A 155 -11.27 25.51 88.53
N LYS A 156 -11.58 24.21 88.69
CA LYS A 156 -10.65 23.25 89.31
C LYS A 156 -9.52 22.87 88.36
N VAL A 157 -9.83 22.66 87.08
CA VAL A 157 -8.85 22.29 86.06
C VAL A 157 -7.89 23.45 85.77
N SER A 158 -8.42 24.67 85.70
CA SER A 158 -7.61 25.87 85.47
C SER A 158 -6.59 26.13 86.60
N GLN A 159 -6.95 25.89 87.86
CA GLN A 159 -6.00 25.97 88.98
C GLN A 159 -4.89 24.91 88.88
N THR A 160 -5.22 23.64 88.62
CA THR A 160 -4.22 22.58 88.50
C THR A 160 -3.24 22.81 87.35
N VAL A 161 -3.69 23.39 86.24
CA VAL A 161 -2.81 23.74 85.11
C VAL A 161 -1.88 24.91 85.46
N VAL A 162 -2.37 25.91 86.20
CA VAL A 162 -1.54 27.04 86.68
C VAL A 162 -0.50 26.56 87.68
N ASP A 163 -0.90 25.73 88.65
CA ASP A 163 0.02 25.17 89.65
C ASP A 163 1.13 24.34 88.98
N GLY A 164 0.78 23.50 88.01
CA GLY A 164 1.78 22.73 87.24
C GLY A 164 2.74 23.59 86.41
N PHE A 165 2.29 24.74 85.89
CA PHE A 165 3.16 25.68 85.16
C PHE A 165 4.09 26.45 86.10
N LEU A 166 3.63 26.78 87.31
CA LEU A 166 4.45 27.40 88.35
C LEU A 166 5.52 26.42 88.86
N ASP A 167 5.17 25.16 89.07
CA ASP A 167 6.10 24.09 89.44
C ASP A 167 7.19 23.89 88.35
N GLU A 168 6.81 23.91 87.06
CA GLU A 168 7.76 23.77 85.96
C GLU A 168 8.66 25.02 85.77
N LEU A 169 8.14 26.22 86.05
CA LEU A 169 8.96 27.44 86.12
C LEU A 169 9.95 27.39 87.28
N GLU A 170 9.53 26.94 88.45
CA GLU A 170 10.42 26.79 89.61
C GLU A 170 11.51 25.74 89.33
N ALA A 171 11.13 24.60 88.71
CA ALA A 171 12.08 23.58 88.27
C ALA A 171 13.03 24.08 87.15
N GLY A 172 12.51 24.83 86.17
CA GLY A 172 13.27 25.40 85.07
C GLY A 172 14.25 26.48 85.53
N VAL A 173 13.82 27.37 86.43
CA VAL A 173 14.66 28.40 87.06
C VAL A 173 15.71 27.76 87.98
N ALA A 174 15.37 26.69 88.70
CA ALA A 174 16.33 25.91 89.47
C ALA A 174 17.40 25.25 88.58
N SER A 175 17.03 24.80 87.36
CA SER A 175 17.98 24.23 86.40
C SER A 175 18.90 25.28 85.75
N GLN A 176 18.41 26.51 85.53
CA GLN A 176 19.17 27.59 84.90
C GLN A 176 20.11 28.32 85.89
N GLY A 177 19.74 28.38 87.17
CA GLY A 177 20.60 28.90 88.25
C GLY A 177 21.79 28.01 88.61
N GLY A 178 21.76 26.72 88.25
CA GLY A 178 22.86 25.78 88.47
C GLY A 178 24.02 25.90 87.47
N ALA A 179 23.80 26.48 86.28
CA ALA A 179 24.82 26.57 85.23
C ALA A 179 25.79 27.76 85.41
N ALA A 180 25.43 28.79 86.20
CA ALA A 180 26.26 29.97 86.40
C ALA A 180 27.36 29.81 87.47
N ASN A 181 27.36 28.72 88.26
CA ASN A 181 28.30 28.52 89.38
C ASN A 181 29.38 27.44 89.10
N GLY A 182 29.53 27.01 87.84
CA GLY A 182 30.50 25.98 87.42
C GLY A 182 31.60 26.45 86.47
N ALA A 183 31.63 27.72 86.05
CA ALA A 183 32.61 28.26 85.12
C ALA A 183 33.90 28.74 85.82
N GLY A 184 34.51 27.85 86.60
CA GLY A 184 35.80 28.05 87.24
C GLY A 184 36.60 26.76 87.22
N SER A 185 37.64 26.73 86.37
CA SER A 185 38.67 25.68 86.19
C SER A 185 38.43 24.64 85.07
N ARG A 186 39.54 24.38 84.35
CA ARG A 186 39.77 23.53 83.15
C ARG A 186 39.62 24.31 81.85
N ASP A 187 40.55 25.18 81.46
CA ASP A 187 41.98 24.94 81.20
C ASP A 187 42.32 23.65 80.42
N ALA A 188 43.08 23.89 79.35
CA ALA A 188 43.98 23.01 78.64
C ALA A 188 43.42 21.83 77.83
N GLY A 189 43.31 22.05 76.53
CA GLY A 189 44.15 21.28 75.60
C GLY A 189 43.47 20.65 74.39
N ARG A 190 44.12 20.86 73.24
CA ARG A 190 44.08 20.05 71.99
C ARG A 190 42.99 20.46 70.99
N THR A 191 43.22 21.39 70.07
CA THR A 191 44.06 21.32 68.85
C THR A 191 43.92 20.03 68.01
N LYS A 192 43.43 20.24 66.78
CA LYS A 192 43.90 19.66 65.51
C LYS A 192 43.14 18.45 64.91
N GLY A 193 42.64 18.65 63.69
CA GLY A 193 42.30 17.60 62.70
C GLY A 193 40.98 17.93 61.99
N ASP A 194 41.00 18.46 60.76
CA ASP A 194 40.94 17.68 59.50
C ASP A 194 39.50 17.20 59.25
N GLY A 195 38.74 17.63 58.24
CA GLY A 195 39.09 17.88 56.85
C GLY A 195 38.41 16.81 55.99
N ARG A 196 37.74 17.24 54.89
CA ARG A 196 37.12 16.39 53.84
C ARG A 196 35.87 15.62 54.31
N ASN A 197 34.81 15.46 53.52
CA ASN A 197 34.65 15.38 52.07
C ASN A 197 33.20 15.74 51.72
#